data_AF-A0A3S4IVV6-F1
#
_entry.id   AF-A0A3S4IVV6-F1
#
_cell.length_a   1.000
_cell.length_b   1.000
_cell.length_c   1.000
_cell.angle_alpha   90.00
_cell.angle_beta   90.00
_cell.angle_gamma   90.00
#
_symmetry.space_group_name_H-M   'P 1'
#
loop_
_entity.id
_entity.type
_entity.pdbx_description
1 polymer ?
#
loop_
_entity_poly.entity_id
_entity_poly.type
_entity_poly.pdbx_seq_one_letter_code
_entity_poly.pdbx_strand_id
1 'polypeptide(L)'
;MSWRIDAPPDAELPPLLLQPLAENAVCHGAERVAGEVEIVISARVAGGLLELTLDNPLPADAAPGAGSGIALENLRERLALLYDAEASLLAERRGERYLARVRLPCRPRPGLAEAAALCRTRPAALHSSHDHPREAQYGKNRLEAFSDGVIAIIITIMVLELKVPHGTDWQSLAPLLPVFLSYLLSFIYVGIYWNNHHHFYHATRRVDGRVLWANLHLLFWMSLIPFVTGWMGENHYAPLPVALYGAVLLMCAVAWWIMQQSLLCLPGNRTRLSEALAATSRASSRPCATCWRSRPPGGTPGWPARCTWRWR
;
A
#
# COMPACT_ATOMS: atom_id res chain seq x y z
N MET A 1 -8.58 6.83 -30.87
CA MET A 1 -8.28 7.92 -29.89
C MET A 1 -7.65 9.07 -30.64
N SER A 2 -8.22 10.26 -30.58
CA SER A 2 -7.77 11.46 -31.30
C SER A 2 -7.40 12.58 -30.32
N TRP A 3 -6.35 13.33 -30.64
CA TRP A 3 -5.81 14.40 -29.80
C TRP A 3 -5.93 15.75 -30.52
N ARG A 4 -6.45 16.77 -29.83
CA ARG A 4 -6.57 18.15 -30.33
C ARG A 4 -5.96 19.12 -29.33
N ILE A 5 -4.70 19.45 -29.51
CA ILE A 5 -3.95 20.29 -28.56
C ILE A 5 -3.84 21.70 -29.15
N ASP A 6 -4.56 22.64 -28.53
CA ASP A 6 -4.54 24.08 -28.77
C ASP A 6 -4.09 24.81 -27.49
N ALA A 7 -3.02 24.28 -26.88
CA ALA A 7 -2.44 24.74 -25.63
C ALA A 7 -0.89 24.73 -25.72
N PRO A 8 -0.20 25.59 -24.96
CA PRO A 8 1.26 25.62 -24.94
C PRO A 8 1.84 24.26 -24.50
N PRO A 9 2.92 23.78 -25.15
CA PRO A 9 3.52 22.48 -24.81
C PRO A 9 4.15 22.44 -23.41
N ASP A 10 4.38 23.60 -22.80
CA ASP A 10 4.95 23.83 -21.48
C ASP A 10 3.89 24.11 -20.39
N ALA A 11 2.60 23.99 -20.71
CA ALA A 11 1.52 24.14 -19.73
C ALA A 11 1.58 23.02 -18.68
N GLU A 12 1.66 23.37 -17.39
CA GLU A 12 1.74 22.38 -16.32
C GLU A 12 0.37 21.74 -16.04
N LEU A 13 0.34 20.40 -16.07
CA LEU A 13 -0.77 19.59 -15.59
C LEU A 13 -0.34 18.87 -14.29
N PRO A 14 -1.18 18.84 -13.25
CA PRO A 14 -0.96 17.99 -12.10
C PRO A 14 -0.69 16.54 -12.52
N PRO A 15 0.29 15.86 -11.91
CA PRO A 15 0.53 14.45 -12.19
C PRO A 15 -0.74 13.65 -11.91
N LEU A 16 -1.05 12.59 -12.66
CA LEU A 16 -2.26 11.76 -12.47
C LEU A 16 -3.61 12.48 -12.64
N LEU A 17 -3.68 13.58 -13.41
CA LEU A 17 -4.96 14.20 -13.79
C LEU A 17 -5.58 13.53 -15.01
N LEU A 18 -4.77 13.23 -16.03
CA LEU A 18 -5.24 12.63 -17.29
C LEU A 18 -5.55 11.13 -17.13
N GLN A 19 -4.76 10.41 -16.34
CA GLN A 19 -4.85 8.95 -16.22
C GLN A 19 -6.22 8.48 -15.69
N PRO A 20 -6.76 9.02 -14.58
CA PRO A 20 -8.08 8.59 -14.09
C PRO A 20 -9.22 8.95 -15.06
N LEU A 21 -9.10 10.07 -15.77
CA LEU A 21 -10.11 10.49 -16.76
C LEU A 21 -10.08 9.57 -17.99
N ALA A 22 -8.89 9.22 -18.47
CA ALA A 22 -8.71 8.29 -19.59
C ALA A 22 -9.15 6.87 -19.22
N GLU A 23 -8.84 6.40 -18.01
CA GLU A 23 -9.31 5.12 -17.48
C GLU A 23 -10.84 5.09 -17.40
N ASN A 24 -11.47 6.16 -16.92
CA ASN A 24 -12.92 6.29 -16.93
C ASN A 24 -13.49 6.22 -18.36
N ALA A 25 -12.89 6.93 -19.32
CA ALA A 25 -13.34 6.92 -20.71
C ALA A 25 -13.23 5.55 -21.38
N VAL A 26 -12.25 4.73 -20.99
CA VAL A 26 -12.07 3.37 -21.53
C VAL A 26 -13.00 2.38 -20.84
N CYS A 27 -12.88 2.20 -19.51
CA CYS A 27 -13.58 1.14 -18.77
C CYS A 27 -15.08 1.38 -18.61
N HIS A 28 -15.49 2.65 -18.52
CA HIS A 28 -16.90 3.01 -18.34
C HIS A 28 -17.57 3.52 -19.62
N GLY A 29 -16.81 3.74 -20.69
CA GLY A 29 -17.31 4.21 -21.98
C GLY A 29 -16.98 3.25 -23.11
N ALA A 30 -15.78 3.37 -23.66
CA ALA A 30 -15.34 2.71 -24.89
C ALA A 30 -15.50 1.18 -24.89
N GLU A 31 -15.18 0.49 -23.80
CA GLU A 31 -15.32 -0.97 -23.70
C GLU A 31 -16.78 -1.46 -23.74
N ARG A 32 -17.74 -0.57 -23.47
CA ARG A 32 -19.16 -0.92 -23.37
C ARG A 32 -19.95 -0.59 -24.64
N VAL A 33 -19.31 0.04 -25.62
CA VAL A 33 -19.92 0.39 -26.91
C VAL A 33 -19.41 -0.57 -27.97
N ALA A 34 -20.32 -1.22 -28.69
CA ALA A 34 -19.95 -2.12 -29.77
C ALA A 34 -19.48 -1.33 -31.00
N GLY A 35 -18.33 -1.71 -31.57
CA GLY A 35 -17.78 -1.11 -32.79
C GLY A 35 -16.58 -0.21 -32.56
N GLU A 36 -16.22 0.56 -33.59
CA GLU A 36 -15.07 1.46 -33.54
C GLU A 36 -15.44 2.75 -32.77
N VAL A 37 -14.64 3.08 -31.74
CA VAL A 37 -14.96 4.13 -30.77
C VAL A 37 -13.93 5.26 -30.81
N GLU A 38 -14.41 6.50 -30.86
CA GLU A 38 -13.55 7.69 -30.85
C GLU A 38 -13.57 8.38 -29.47
N ILE A 39 -12.47 8.26 -28.73
CA ILE A 39 -12.17 9.11 -27.58
C ILE A 39 -11.40 10.34 -28.08
N VAL A 40 -11.93 11.53 -27.82
CA VAL A 40 -11.32 12.82 -28.20
C VAL A 40 -10.79 13.50 -26.94
N ILE A 41 -9.48 13.79 -26.94
CA ILE A 41 -8.85 14.61 -25.89
C ILE A 41 -8.51 15.96 -26.47
N SER A 42 -9.02 17.04 -25.88
CA SER A 42 -8.66 18.40 -26.27
C SER A 42 -8.12 19.20 -25.10
N ALA A 43 -7.09 20.01 -25.37
CA ALA A 43 -6.54 20.96 -24.41
C ALA A 43 -6.51 22.32 -25.07
N ARG A 44 -7.10 23.34 -24.43
CA ARG A 44 -7.14 24.71 -24.95
C ARG A 44 -6.84 25.71 -23.84
N VAL A 45 -6.10 26.76 -24.15
CA VAL A 45 -5.96 27.90 -23.23
C VAL A 45 -6.91 29.02 -23.64
N ALA A 46 -7.77 29.46 -22.73
CA ALA A 46 -8.68 30.59 -22.93
C ALA A 46 -8.73 31.45 -21.66
N GLY A 47 -8.44 32.75 -21.78
CA GLY A 47 -8.49 33.68 -20.65
C GLY A 47 -7.54 33.35 -19.49
N GLY A 48 -6.37 32.74 -19.78
CA GLY A 48 -5.41 32.32 -18.75
C GLY A 48 -5.75 31.00 -18.05
N LEU A 49 -6.86 30.36 -18.40
CA LEU A 49 -7.25 29.04 -17.91
C LEU A 49 -6.95 27.99 -18.98
N LEU A 50 -6.33 26.88 -18.57
CA LEU A 50 -6.23 25.67 -19.35
C LEU A 50 -7.52 24.86 -19.18
N GLU A 51 -8.24 24.68 -20.28
CA GLU A 51 -9.41 23.82 -20.39
C GLU A 51 -9.00 22.49 -21.05
N LEU A 52 -9.01 21.42 -20.26
CA LEU A 52 -8.81 20.05 -20.72
C LEU A 52 -10.16 19.36 -20.81
N THR A 53 -10.48 18.82 -21.98
CA THR A 53 -11.74 18.12 -22.24
C THR A 53 -11.46 16.70 -22.71
N LEU A 54 -12.11 15.74 -22.07
CA LEU A 54 -12.19 14.35 -22.50
C LEU A 54 -13.62 14.08 -22.97
N ASP A 55 -13.76 13.66 -24.20
CA ASP A 55 -15.05 13.27 -24.79
C ASP A 55 -14.97 11.81 -25.23
N ASN A 56 -15.80 10.95 -24.64
CA ASN A 56 -15.86 9.53 -24.96
C ASN A 56 -17.30 9.07 -25.23
N PRO A 57 -17.50 8.05 -26.07
CA PRO A 57 -18.81 7.46 -26.26
C PRO A 57 -19.28 6.74 -24.98
N LEU A 58 -20.59 6.68 -24.81
CA LEU A 58 -21.28 6.03 -23.70
C LEU A 58 -22.42 5.18 -24.27
N PRO A 59 -22.68 3.97 -23.75
CA PRO A 59 -23.80 3.14 -24.21
C PRO A 59 -25.14 3.87 -24.11
N ALA A 60 -25.99 3.70 -25.12
CA ALA A 60 -27.32 4.32 -25.17
C ALA A 60 -28.17 3.97 -23.93
N ASP A 61 -28.01 2.76 -23.42
CA ASP A 61 -28.71 2.14 -22.29
C ASP A 61 -28.00 2.34 -20.93
N ALA A 62 -26.87 3.06 -20.87
CA ALA A 62 -26.17 3.29 -19.61
C ALA A 62 -27.07 4.02 -18.60
N ALA A 63 -27.29 3.44 -17.41
CA ALA A 63 -28.06 4.10 -16.36
C ALA A 63 -27.34 5.38 -15.88
N PRO A 64 -28.07 6.47 -15.56
CA PRO A 64 -27.48 7.64 -14.91
C PRO A 64 -26.80 7.22 -13.60
N GLY A 65 -25.48 7.42 -13.50
CA GLY A 65 -24.71 7.06 -12.30
C GLY A 65 -24.21 5.61 -12.24
N ALA A 66 -24.11 4.89 -13.37
CA ALA A 66 -23.58 3.51 -13.45
C ALA A 66 -22.06 3.36 -13.20
N GLY A 67 -21.49 4.22 -12.36
CA GLY A 67 -20.14 4.16 -11.83
C GLY A 67 -20.12 4.85 -10.48
N SER A 68 -19.28 4.37 -9.56
CA SER A 68 -19.32 4.80 -8.15
C SER A 68 -19.08 6.31 -7.93
N GLY A 69 -18.69 7.08 -8.96
CA GLY A 69 -18.37 8.50 -8.87
C GLY A 69 -17.09 8.82 -8.09
N ILE A 70 -16.61 7.87 -7.27
CA ILE A 70 -15.44 8.00 -6.38
C ILE A 70 -14.21 8.52 -7.12
N ALA A 71 -13.92 8.04 -8.33
CA ALA A 71 -12.73 8.48 -9.07
C ALA A 71 -12.80 9.98 -9.45
N LEU A 72 -13.97 10.47 -9.87
CA LEU A 72 -14.18 11.87 -10.21
C LEU A 72 -14.28 12.74 -8.95
N GLU A 73 -14.82 12.20 -7.87
CA GLU A 73 -14.89 12.89 -6.58
C GLU A 73 -13.51 13.07 -5.96
N ASN A 74 -12.69 12.02 -5.95
CA ASN A 74 -11.29 12.10 -5.54
C ASN A 74 -10.51 13.10 -6.41
N LEU A 75 -10.81 13.18 -7.71
CA LEU A 75 -10.19 14.15 -8.60
C LEU A 75 -10.66 15.58 -8.28
N ARG A 76 -11.93 15.80 -7.95
CA ARG A 76 -12.47 17.10 -7.48
C ARG A 76 -11.80 17.54 -6.20
N GLU A 77 -11.77 16.69 -5.18
CA GLU A 77 -11.10 16.98 -3.91
C GLU A 77 -9.64 17.34 -4.13
N ARG A 78 -8.97 16.60 -5.01
CA ARG A 78 -7.56 16.87 -5.34
C ARG A 78 -7.35 18.19 -6.07
N LEU A 79 -8.23 18.55 -7.00
CA LEU A 79 -8.19 19.85 -7.68
C LEU A 79 -8.42 20.99 -6.68
N ALA A 80 -9.38 20.83 -5.78
CA ALA A 80 -9.62 21.78 -4.69
C ALA A 80 -8.40 21.93 -3.77
N LEU A 81 -7.69 20.84 -3.47
CA LEU A 81 -6.48 20.91 -2.65
C LEU A 81 -5.30 21.62 -3.32
N LEU A 82 -5.18 21.52 -4.65
CA LEU A 82 -4.04 22.05 -5.40
C LEU A 82 -4.26 23.50 -5.89
N TYR A 83 -5.51 23.86 -6.18
CA TYR A 83 -5.86 25.13 -6.81
C TYR A 83 -6.99 25.88 -6.10
N ASP A 84 -7.39 25.42 -4.90
CA ASP A 84 -8.47 26.01 -4.11
C ASP A 84 -9.75 26.17 -4.95
N ALA A 85 -10.30 27.38 -5.08
CA ALA A 85 -11.49 27.65 -5.89
C ALA A 85 -11.22 27.92 -7.39
N GLU A 86 -9.96 27.91 -7.84
CA GLU A 86 -9.59 28.29 -9.22
C GLU A 86 -9.69 27.14 -10.23
N ALA A 87 -9.73 25.88 -9.76
CA ALA A 87 -9.91 24.71 -10.61
C ALA A 87 -11.31 24.12 -10.49
N SER A 88 -11.82 23.57 -11.60
CA SER A 88 -13.13 22.91 -11.63
C SER A 88 -13.13 21.65 -12.49
N LEU A 89 -13.90 20.65 -12.08
CA LEU A 89 -14.20 19.44 -12.85
C LEU A 89 -15.71 19.33 -13.05
N LEU A 90 -16.12 19.49 -14.31
CA LEU A 90 -17.48 19.25 -14.77
C LEU A 90 -17.50 17.92 -15.51
N ALA A 91 -18.48 17.09 -15.22
CA ALA A 91 -18.66 15.82 -15.90
C ALA A 91 -20.14 15.69 -16.26
N GLU A 92 -20.42 15.60 -17.56
CA GLU A 92 -21.78 15.65 -18.09
C GLU A 92 -21.99 14.60 -19.17
N ARG A 93 -23.22 14.05 -19.22
CA ARG A 93 -23.64 13.16 -20.31
C ARG A 93 -24.37 13.99 -21.36
N ARG A 94 -23.94 13.89 -22.62
CA ARG A 94 -24.58 14.50 -23.80
C ARG A 94 -25.03 13.39 -24.74
N GLY A 95 -26.22 12.85 -24.51
CA GLY A 95 -26.76 11.74 -25.30
C GLY A 95 -25.92 10.46 -25.14
N GLU A 96 -25.32 10.02 -26.24
CA GLU A 96 -24.43 8.85 -26.33
C GLU A 96 -22.95 9.21 -26.09
N ARG A 97 -22.67 10.41 -25.59
CA ARG A 97 -21.31 10.86 -25.25
C ARG A 97 -21.22 11.31 -23.81
N TYR A 98 -20.05 11.11 -23.22
CA TYR A 98 -19.69 11.55 -21.88
C TYR A 98 -18.55 12.55 -21.98
N LEU A 99 -18.75 13.72 -21.38
CA LEU A 99 -17.82 14.84 -21.44
C LEU A 99 -17.27 15.12 -20.03
N ALA A 100 -15.98 14.91 -19.84
CA ALA A 100 -15.26 15.37 -18.66
C ALA A 100 -14.45 16.63 -19.01
N ARG A 101 -14.78 17.76 -18.38
CA ARG A 101 -14.10 19.04 -18.56
C ARG A 101 -13.41 19.46 -17.27
N VAL A 102 -12.10 19.60 -17.34
CA VAL A 102 -11.27 20.18 -16.28
C VAL A 102 -10.86 21.57 -16.70
N ARG A 103 -11.03 22.54 -15.80
CA ARG A 103 -10.43 23.88 -15.92
C ARG A 103 -9.45 24.09 -14.81
N LEU A 104 -8.27 24.60 -15.15
CA LEU A 104 -7.22 24.92 -14.19
C LEU A 104 -6.45 26.17 -14.65
N PRO A 105 -5.90 26.98 -13.73
CA PRO A 105 -5.06 28.11 -14.09
C PRO A 105 -3.81 27.65 -14.85
N CYS A 106 -3.59 28.21 -16.04
CA CYS A 106 -2.47 27.86 -16.89
C CYS A 106 -1.18 28.48 -16.34
N ARG A 107 -0.35 27.67 -15.67
CA ARG A 107 1.00 28.08 -15.27
C ARG A 107 1.99 27.61 -16.35
N PRO A 108 2.68 28.53 -17.04
CA PRO A 108 3.80 28.14 -17.88
C PRO A 108 4.90 27.58 -16.98
N ARG A 109 5.48 26.45 -17.37
CA ARG A 109 6.65 25.90 -16.69
C ARG A 109 7.78 26.93 -16.81
N PRO A 110 8.33 27.47 -15.70
CA PRO A 110 9.39 28.46 -15.79
C PRO A 110 10.56 27.86 -16.56
N GLY A 111 11.04 28.55 -17.60
CA GLY A 111 12.19 28.10 -18.38
C GLY A 111 13.41 27.89 -17.47
N LEU A 112 14.33 26.98 -17.83
CA LEU A 112 15.49 26.64 -16.99
C LEU A 112 16.26 27.88 -16.46
N ALA A 113 16.30 28.96 -17.27
CA ALA A 113 16.92 30.23 -16.90
C ALA A 113 16.13 31.03 -15.85
N GLU A 114 14.80 31.03 -15.93
CA GLU A 114 13.89 31.67 -14.97
C GLU A 114 13.79 30.88 -13.67
N ALA A 115 13.74 29.54 -13.74
CA ALA A 115 13.83 28.67 -12.57
C ALA A 115 15.14 28.91 -11.81
N ALA A 116 16.25 29.09 -12.52
CA ALA A 116 17.54 29.45 -11.94
C ALA A 116 17.56 30.89 -11.36
N ALA A 117 16.86 31.84 -11.98
CA ALA A 117 16.74 33.21 -11.48
C ALA A 117 15.85 33.31 -10.23
N LEU A 118 14.70 32.61 -10.21
CA LEU A 118 13.81 32.46 -9.05
C LEU A 118 14.50 31.76 -7.87
N CYS A 119 15.42 30.83 -8.13
CA CYS A 119 16.24 30.21 -7.11
C CYS A 119 17.30 31.18 -6.53
N ARG A 120 17.76 32.17 -7.33
CA ARG A 120 18.74 33.19 -6.93
C ARG A 120 18.14 34.38 -6.20
N THR A 121 16.90 34.75 -6.48
CA THR A 121 16.24 35.93 -5.88
C THR A 121 15.38 35.61 -4.66
N ARG A 122 15.32 34.33 -4.23
CA ARG A 122 14.57 33.92 -3.06
C ARG A 122 15.23 34.51 -1.80
N PRO A 123 14.59 35.46 -1.09
CA PRO A 123 15.18 36.04 0.11
C PRO A 123 15.39 34.94 1.16
N ALA A 124 16.57 34.92 1.77
CA ALA A 124 17.01 33.92 2.75
C ALA A 124 16.11 33.78 4.00
N ALA A 125 15.07 34.61 4.13
CA ALA A 125 14.15 34.65 5.26
C ALA A 125 12.91 33.74 5.13
N LEU A 126 12.72 33.04 4.01
CA LEU A 126 11.66 32.03 3.85
C LEU A 126 12.25 30.61 3.78
N HIS A 127 13.07 30.27 4.78
CA HIS A 127 13.20 28.88 5.22
C HIS A 127 11.95 28.51 6.06
N SER A 128 10.75 28.70 5.50
CA SER A 128 9.59 27.99 6.01
C SER A 128 9.72 26.55 5.56
N SER A 129 10.04 25.72 6.54
CA SER A 129 9.96 24.27 6.51
C SER A 129 8.56 23.81 6.07
N HIS A 130 8.29 23.82 4.76
CA HIS A 130 7.19 23.10 4.15
C HIS A 130 7.75 21.95 3.32
N ASP A 131 8.45 21.06 4.00
CA ASP A 131 8.51 19.64 3.62
C ASP A 131 7.06 19.14 3.77
N HIS A 132 6.30 19.09 2.66
CA HIS A 132 4.87 18.80 2.71
C HIS A 132 4.63 17.44 3.40
N PRO A 133 4.03 17.40 4.60
CA PRO A 133 3.89 16.17 5.38
C PRO A 133 3.07 15.09 4.65
N ARG A 134 2.29 15.48 3.64
CA ARG A 134 1.41 14.61 2.85
C ARG A 134 2.14 13.75 1.81
N GLU A 135 3.23 14.23 1.19
CA GLU A 135 3.98 13.43 0.19
C GLU A 135 4.79 12.31 0.86
N ALA A 136 5.49 12.63 1.96
CA ALA A 136 6.18 11.63 2.78
C ALA A 136 5.21 10.59 3.37
N GLN A 137 3.99 11.00 3.73
CA GLN A 137 2.94 10.12 4.22
C GLN A 137 2.39 9.20 3.12
N TYR A 138 2.25 9.69 1.88
CA TYR A 138 1.75 8.88 0.75
C TYR A 138 2.72 7.76 0.36
N GLY A 139 4.05 8.03 0.33
CA GLY A 139 5.06 7.01 0.07
C GLY A 139 5.11 5.91 1.13
N LYS A 140 4.94 6.29 2.41
CA LYS A 140 4.87 5.35 3.54
C LYS A 140 3.67 4.40 3.41
N ASN A 141 2.47 4.95 3.20
CA ASN A 141 1.25 4.14 3.14
C ASN A 141 1.28 3.12 2.00
N ARG A 142 1.87 3.49 0.85
CA ARG A 142 2.06 2.57 -0.27
C ARG A 142 3.05 1.45 0.04
N LEU A 143 4.16 1.75 0.70
CA LEU A 143 5.16 0.76 1.10
C LEU A 143 4.59 -0.24 2.12
N GLU A 144 3.83 0.26 3.08
CA GLU A 144 3.13 -0.54 4.09
C GLU A 144 2.15 -1.51 3.41
N ALA A 145 1.23 -0.99 2.59
CA ALA A 145 0.24 -1.80 1.88
C ALA A 145 0.88 -2.84 0.93
N PHE A 146 1.98 -2.49 0.26
CA PHE A 146 2.71 -3.43 -0.58
C PHE A 146 3.31 -4.59 0.25
N SER A 147 3.93 -4.26 1.38
CA SER A 147 4.55 -5.27 2.25
C SER A 147 3.49 -6.18 2.89
N ASP A 148 2.38 -5.61 3.33
CA ASP A 148 1.24 -6.38 3.86
C ASP A 148 0.67 -7.34 2.81
N GLY A 149 0.53 -6.88 1.56
CA GLY A 149 0.09 -7.73 0.46
C GLY A 149 1.03 -8.91 0.22
N VAL A 150 2.35 -8.68 0.21
CA VAL A 150 3.34 -9.75 0.03
C VAL A 150 3.32 -10.74 1.20
N ILE A 151 3.27 -10.25 2.45
CA ILE A 151 3.25 -11.12 3.62
C ILE A 151 1.95 -11.94 3.69
N ALA A 152 0.81 -11.36 3.32
CA ALA A 152 -0.45 -12.08 3.20
C ALA A 152 -0.36 -13.22 2.18
N ILE A 153 0.24 -12.97 1.01
CA ILE A 153 0.47 -14.01 -0.01
C ILE A 153 1.36 -15.13 0.55
N ILE A 154 2.47 -14.79 1.24
CA ILE A 154 3.36 -15.78 1.86
C ILE A 154 2.57 -16.69 2.82
N ILE A 155 1.78 -16.10 3.72
CA ILE A 155 0.95 -16.85 4.68
C ILE A 155 -0.01 -17.81 3.94
N THR A 156 -0.62 -17.36 2.86
CA THR A 156 -1.52 -18.21 2.07
C THR A 156 -0.80 -19.32 1.31
N ILE A 157 0.38 -19.07 0.76
CA ILE A 157 1.16 -20.12 0.06
C ILE A 157 1.60 -21.20 1.06
N MET A 158 1.97 -20.82 2.28
CA MET A 158 2.41 -21.78 3.29
C MET A 158 1.39 -22.86 3.60
N VAL A 159 0.09 -22.53 3.62
CA VAL A 159 -0.95 -23.54 3.89
C VAL A 159 -1.18 -24.44 2.67
N LEU A 160 -0.93 -23.94 1.46
CA LEU A 160 -1.06 -24.73 0.23
C LEU A 160 0.00 -25.82 0.10
N GLU A 161 1.16 -25.66 0.76
CA GLU A 161 2.23 -26.68 0.81
C GLU A 161 1.87 -27.88 1.71
N LEU A 162 0.76 -27.82 2.46
CA LEU A 162 0.32 -28.94 3.29
C LEU A 162 -0.32 -30.03 2.43
N LYS A 163 0.34 -31.19 2.35
CA LYS A 163 -0.13 -32.32 1.55
C LYS A 163 -1.42 -32.92 2.09
N VAL A 164 -2.35 -33.21 1.19
CA VAL A 164 -3.60 -33.92 1.50
C VAL A 164 -3.29 -35.40 1.78
N PRO A 165 -3.76 -35.98 2.90
CA PRO A 165 -3.63 -37.41 3.17
C PRO A 165 -4.44 -38.22 2.15
N HIS A 166 -3.89 -39.33 1.67
CA HIS A 166 -4.56 -40.20 0.69
C HIS A 166 -5.46 -41.27 1.35
N GLY A 167 -5.35 -41.45 2.67
CA GLY A 167 -6.19 -42.36 3.45
C GLY A 167 -7.36 -41.64 4.12
N THR A 168 -8.47 -42.35 4.33
CA THR A 168 -9.72 -41.80 4.92
C THR A 168 -9.75 -41.84 6.45
N ASP A 169 -8.79 -42.54 7.08
CA ASP A 169 -8.79 -42.81 8.51
C ASP A 169 -7.87 -41.85 9.29
N TRP A 170 -8.18 -41.60 10.56
CA TRP A 170 -7.41 -40.70 11.44
C TRP A 170 -5.93 -41.08 11.59
N GLN A 171 -5.60 -42.37 11.43
CA GLN A 171 -4.21 -42.85 11.42
C GLN A 171 -3.40 -42.32 10.24
N SER A 172 -4.05 -41.96 9.13
CA SER A 172 -3.42 -41.37 7.95
C SER A 172 -2.90 -39.94 8.20
N LEU A 173 -3.36 -39.28 9.27
CA LEU A 173 -2.86 -37.96 9.69
C LEU A 173 -1.59 -38.03 10.53
N ALA A 174 -1.33 -39.14 11.24
CA ALA A 174 -0.19 -39.24 12.16
C ALA A 174 1.17 -38.96 11.48
N PRO A 175 1.44 -39.44 10.25
CA PRO A 175 2.67 -39.10 9.52
C PRO A 175 2.77 -37.64 9.08
N LEU A 176 1.64 -36.93 8.95
CA LEU A 176 1.61 -35.51 8.55
C LEU A 176 1.84 -34.56 9.73
N LEU A 177 1.73 -35.04 10.96
CA LEU A 177 1.82 -34.22 12.16
C LEU A 177 3.15 -33.44 12.27
N PRO A 178 4.34 -34.02 12.02
CA PRO A 178 5.59 -33.27 12.06
C PRO A 178 5.60 -32.11 11.05
N VAL A 179 5.15 -32.36 9.81
CA VAL A 179 5.08 -31.37 8.74
C VAL A 179 4.12 -30.25 9.13
N PHE A 180 2.95 -30.61 9.66
CA PHE A 180 1.97 -29.66 10.18
C PHE A 180 2.54 -28.80 11.32
N LEU A 181 3.29 -29.37 12.26
CA LEU A 181 3.94 -28.61 13.34
C LEU A 181 4.98 -27.63 12.81
N SER A 182 5.71 -28.02 11.76
CA SER A 182 6.71 -27.16 11.10
C SER A 182 6.05 -26.01 10.35
N TYR A 183 4.93 -26.30 9.67
CA TYR A 183 4.04 -25.29 9.10
C TYR A 183 3.51 -24.34 10.18
N LEU A 184 2.96 -24.86 11.29
CA LEU A 184 2.39 -24.04 12.36
C LEU A 184 3.44 -23.12 13.00
N LEU A 185 4.64 -23.65 13.25
CA LEU A 185 5.77 -22.87 13.74
C LEU A 185 6.13 -21.75 12.75
N SER A 186 6.21 -22.07 11.47
CA SER A 186 6.52 -21.09 10.42
C SER A 186 5.41 -20.03 10.32
N PHE A 187 4.14 -20.43 10.42
CA PHE A 187 2.98 -19.52 10.36
C PHE A 187 3.02 -18.53 11.51
N ILE A 188 3.25 -19.02 12.74
CA ILE A 188 3.42 -18.17 13.92
C ILE A 188 4.61 -17.23 13.72
N TYR A 189 5.72 -17.72 13.18
CA TYR A 189 6.91 -16.92 12.92
C TYR A 189 6.61 -15.77 11.94
N VAL A 190 6.04 -16.06 10.78
CA VAL A 190 5.67 -15.04 9.78
C VAL A 190 4.62 -14.07 10.35
N GLY A 191 3.64 -14.56 11.12
CA GLY A 191 2.64 -13.73 11.79
C GLY A 191 3.24 -12.77 12.82
N ILE A 192 4.25 -13.19 13.58
CA ILE A 192 5.00 -12.31 14.50
C ILE A 192 5.74 -11.23 13.71
N TYR A 193 6.39 -11.60 12.59
CA TYR A 193 7.07 -10.63 11.73
C TYR A 193 6.10 -9.62 11.13
N TRP A 194 4.95 -10.08 10.64
CA TRP A 194 3.89 -9.22 10.13
C TRP A 194 3.41 -8.24 11.20
N ASN A 195 3.07 -8.74 12.38
CA ASN A 195 2.59 -7.89 13.48
C ASN A 195 3.65 -6.86 13.90
N ASN A 196 4.90 -7.30 14.02
CA ASN A 196 6.01 -6.40 14.33
C ASN A 196 6.21 -5.37 13.21
N HIS A 197 6.18 -5.78 11.94
CA HIS A 197 6.33 -4.91 10.77
C HIS A 197 5.25 -3.83 10.73
N HIS A 198 3.98 -4.24 10.84
CA HIS A 198 2.82 -3.37 10.85
C HIS A 198 2.91 -2.32 11.97
N HIS A 199 3.20 -2.74 13.21
CA HIS A 199 3.41 -1.80 14.32
C HIS A 199 4.61 -0.87 14.11
N PHE A 200 5.72 -1.39 13.57
CA PHE A 200 6.94 -0.61 13.36
C PHE A 200 6.73 0.48 12.30
N TYR A 201 6.05 0.14 11.20
CA TYR A 201 5.71 1.10 10.16
C TYR A 201 4.69 2.12 10.66
N HIS A 202 3.66 1.75 11.41
CA HIS A 202 2.75 2.73 12.01
C HIS A 202 3.47 3.76 12.89
N ALA A 203 4.51 3.35 13.64
CA ALA A 203 5.31 4.24 14.48
C ALA A 203 6.26 5.18 13.69
N THR A 204 6.55 4.91 12.42
CA THR A 204 7.48 5.69 11.57
C THR A 204 6.81 6.91 10.92
N ARG A 205 7.55 8.01 10.78
CA ARG A 205 7.06 9.25 10.15
C ARG A 205 7.61 9.47 8.75
N ARG A 206 8.83 8.99 8.50
CA ARG A 206 9.55 9.17 7.23
C ARG A 206 10.11 7.84 6.76
N VAL A 207 10.08 7.65 5.44
CA VAL A 207 10.71 6.53 4.72
C VAL A 207 11.52 7.12 3.57
N ASP A 208 12.69 6.55 3.29
CA ASP A 208 13.56 6.93 2.19
C ASP A 208 13.85 5.73 1.28
N GLY A 209 14.66 5.93 0.23
CA GLY A 209 15.04 4.84 -0.68
C GLY A 209 15.83 3.71 0.02
N ARG A 210 16.61 4.01 1.06
CA ARG A 210 17.39 3.00 1.79
C ARG A 210 16.48 2.07 2.57
N VAL A 211 15.45 2.61 3.21
CA VAL A 211 14.39 1.83 3.88
C VAL A 211 13.65 0.95 2.87
N LEU A 212 13.37 1.45 1.66
CA LEU A 212 12.70 0.67 0.62
C LEU A 212 13.51 -0.59 0.25
N TRP A 213 14.82 -0.43 -0.01
CA TRP A 213 15.71 -1.55 -0.32
C TRP A 213 15.84 -2.53 0.85
N ALA A 214 15.94 -2.03 2.08
CA ALA A 214 15.98 -2.89 3.26
C ALA A 214 14.67 -3.68 3.45
N ASN A 215 13.52 -3.07 3.15
CA ASN A 215 12.23 -3.74 3.16
C ASN A 215 12.13 -4.84 2.10
N LEU A 216 12.56 -4.57 0.86
CA LEU A 216 12.60 -5.59 -0.20
C LEU A 216 13.52 -6.76 0.16
N HIS A 217 14.67 -6.48 0.81
CA HIS A 217 15.57 -7.51 1.29
C HIS A 217 14.91 -8.42 2.34
N LEU A 218 14.13 -7.86 3.27
CA LEU A 218 13.35 -8.64 4.23
C LEU A 218 12.29 -9.50 3.53
N LEU A 219 11.50 -8.89 2.62
CA LEU A 219 10.45 -9.60 1.90
C LEU A 219 11.00 -10.76 1.05
N PHE A 220 12.18 -10.58 0.45
CA PHE A 220 12.87 -11.65 -0.27
C PHE A 220 13.10 -12.87 0.62
N TRP A 221 13.73 -12.71 1.79
CA TRP A 221 14.01 -13.85 2.68
C TRP A 221 12.73 -14.48 3.22
N MET A 222 11.71 -13.67 3.55
CA MET A 222 10.42 -14.19 4.00
C MET A 222 9.71 -15.00 2.90
N SER A 223 9.85 -14.61 1.62
CA SER A 223 9.23 -15.33 0.50
C SER A 223 9.78 -16.75 0.30
N LEU A 224 10.97 -17.05 0.85
CA LEU A 224 11.58 -18.39 0.78
C LEU A 224 11.08 -19.33 1.88
N ILE A 225 10.44 -18.82 2.93
CA ILE A 225 9.95 -19.63 4.08
C ILE A 225 9.04 -20.78 3.62
N PRO A 226 7.99 -20.57 2.78
CA PRO A 226 7.10 -21.66 2.38
C PRO A 226 7.88 -22.81 1.72
N PHE A 227 8.82 -22.48 0.84
CA PHE A 227 9.64 -23.45 0.13
C PHE A 227 10.52 -24.27 1.09
N VAL A 228 11.27 -23.62 1.99
CA VAL A 228 12.15 -24.37 2.91
C VAL A 228 11.37 -25.17 3.96
N THR A 229 10.19 -24.70 4.36
CA THR A 229 9.29 -25.42 5.28
C THR A 229 8.73 -26.68 4.62
N GLY A 230 8.23 -26.57 3.39
CA GLY A 230 7.74 -27.71 2.61
C GLY A 230 8.86 -28.72 2.34
N TRP A 231 10.00 -28.24 1.85
CA TRP A 231 11.15 -29.09 1.50
C TRP A 231 11.70 -29.87 2.70
N MET A 232 11.78 -29.24 3.88
CA MET A 232 12.16 -29.93 5.11
C MET A 232 11.17 -31.04 5.48
N GLY A 233 9.87 -30.75 5.37
CA GLY A 233 8.80 -31.69 5.70
C GLY A 233 8.77 -32.91 4.78
N GLU A 234 9.00 -32.73 3.48
CA GLU A 234 9.04 -33.83 2.51
C GLU A 234 10.25 -34.75 2.67
N ASN A 235 11.39 -34.20 3.09
CA ASN A 235 12.66 -34.91 3.16
C ASN A 235 12.95 -35.48 4.55
N HIS A 236 11.90 -35.74 5.35
CA HIS A 236 12.00 -36.35 6.68
C HIS A 236 13.03 -35.66 7.60
N TYR A 237 13.12 -34.32 7.53
CA TYR A 237 14.06 -33.54 8.34
C TYR A 237 15.53 -33.90 8.12
N ALA A 238 15.90 -34.26 6.88
CA ALA A 238 17.30 -34.45 6.53
C ALA A 238 18.17 -33.21 6.91
N PRO A 239 19.47 -33.40 7.25
CA PRO A 239 20.29 -32.32 7.81
C PRO A 239 20.38 -31.07 6.94
N LEU A 240 20.47 -31.22 5.61
CA LEU A 240 20.60 -30.09 4.68
C LEU A 240 19.32 -29.23 4.60
N PRO A 241 18.11 -29.77 4.35
CA PRO A 241 16.86 -29.01 4.43
C PRO A 241 16.65 -28.31 5.77
N VAL A 242 16.99 -28.97 6.88
CA VAL A 242 16.88 -28.38 8.23
C VAL A 242 17.85 -27.21 8.40
N ALA A 243 19.11 -27.37 7.97
CA ALA A 243 20.11 -26.31 8.02
C ALA A 243 19.70 -25.10 7.15
N LEU A 244 19.16 -25.34 5.95
CA LEU A 244 18.71 -24.27 5.06
C LEU A 244 17.47 -23.55 5.57
N TYR A 245 16.52 -24.26 6.19
CA TYR A 245 15.42 -23.64 6.91
C TYR A 245 15.94 -22.71 8.03
N GLY A 246 16.86 -23.21 8.87
CA GLY A 246 17.48 -22.40 9.91
C GLY A 246 18.23 -21.18 9.36
N ALA A 247 18.93 -21.34 8.24
CA ALA A 247 19.63 -20.25 7.56
C ALA A 247 18.66 -19.19 7.03
N VAL A 248 17.54 -19.57 6.41
CA VAL A 248 16.52 -18.62 5.93
C VAL A 248 15.90 -17.86 7.09
N LEU A 249 15.56 -18.53 8.20
CA LEU A 249 15.03 -17.85 9.39
C LEU A 249 16.07 -16.88 9.99
N LEU A 250 17.34 -17.28 10.04
CA LEU A 250 18.42 -16.41 10.51
C LEU A 250 18.57 -15.19 9.60
N MET A 251 18.53 -15.38 8.28
CA MET A 251 18.62 -14.28 7.32
C MET A 251 17.41 -13.36 7.37
N CYS A 252 16.20 -13.86 7.67
CA CYS A 252 15.04 -13.02 7.98
C CYS A 252 15.32 -12.12 9.20
N ALA A 253 15.93 -12.68 10.25
CA ALA A 253 16.27 -11.91 11.44
C ALA A 253 17.33 -10.83 11.16
N VAL A 254 18.35 -11.15 10.36
CA VAL A 254 19.37 -10.19 9.91
C VAL A 254 18.74 -9.09 9.05
N ALA A 255 17.90 -9.45 8.07
CA ALA A 255 17.22 -8.49 7.21
C ALA A 255 16.29 -7.57 8.01
N TRP A 256 15.58 -8.12 9.00
CA TRP A 256 14.76 -7.36 9.93
C TRP A 256 15.59 -6.38 10.76
N TRP A 257 16.76 -6.78 11.25
CA TRP A 257 17.68 -5.89 11.93
C TRP A 257 18.17 -4.76 11.03
N ILE A 258 18.56 -5.05 9.78
CA ILE A 258 18.99 -4.03 8.80
C ILE A 258 17.86 -3.03 8.51
N MET A 259 16.63 -3.52 8.33
CA MET A 259 15.45 -2.66 8.12
C MET A 259 15.21 -1.74 9.32
N GLN A 260 15.27 -2.28 10.54
CA GLN A 260 15.14 -1.47 11.76
C GLN A 260 16.23 -0.40 11.86
N GLN A 261 17.50 -0.75 11.63
CA GLN A 261 18.59 0.22 11.69
C GLN A 261 18.42 1.31 10.63
N SER A 262 17.98 0.95 9.42
CA SER A 262 17.71 1.92 8.35
C SER A 262 16.62 2.92 8.75
N LEU A 263 15.55 2.45 9.42
CA LEU A 263 14.47 3.29 9.93
C LEU A 263 14.89 4.15 11.13
N LEU A 264 15.75 3.63 12.02
CA LEU A 264 16.28 4.35 13.20
C LEU A 264 17.31 5.42 12.83
N CYS A 265 18.06 5.22 11.75
CA CYS A 265 19.01 6.19 11.23
C CYS A 265 18.35 7.41 10.58
N LEU A 266 17.03 7.36 10.33
CA LEU A 266 16.28 8.50 9.78
C LEU A 266 15.95 9.55 10.86
N PRO A 267 16.24 10.85 10.61
CA PRO A 267 15.88 11.94 11.52
C PRO A 267 14.36 12.00 11.76
N GLY A 268 13.95 12.12 13.03
CA GLY A 268 12.53 12.22 13.43
C GLY A 268 11.83 10.89 13.74
N ASN A 269 12.46 9.76 13.44
CA ASN A 269 11.95 8.41 13.74
C ASN A 269 12.46 7.85 15.10
N ARG A 270 13.64 8.32 15.55
CA ARG A 270 14.39 7.77 16.70
C ARG A 270 13.62 7.74 18.02
N THR A 271 12.94 8.82 18.41
CA THR A 271 12.26 8.95 19.71
C THR A 271 11.01 8.07 19.85
N ARG A 272 10.19 7.94 18.79
CA ARG A 272 8.99 7.08 18.82
C ARG A 272 9.31 5.61 18.61
N LEU A 273 10.31 5.28 17.80
CA LEU A 273 10.70 3.89 17.56
C LEU A 273 11.43 3.30 18.77
N SER A 274 12.22 4.08 19.51
CA SER A 274 12.80 3.61 20.78
C SER A 274 11.74 3.27 21.82
N GLU A 275 10.64 4.03 21.87
CA GLU A 275 9.50 3.74 22.75
C GLU A 275 8.75 2.47 22.30
N ALA A 276 8.52 2.31 20.99
CA ALA A 276 7.88 1.11 20.43
C ALA A 276 8.73 -0.16 20.64
N LEU A 277 10.06 -0.10 20.44
CA LEU A 277 10.99 -1.20 20.74
C LEU A 277 11.02 -1.55 22.23
N ALA A 278 10.95 -0.54 23.10
CA ALA A 278 10.86 -0.73 24.55
C ALA A 278 9.49 -1.32 24.99
N ALA A 279 8.43 -1.14 24.20
CA ALA A 279 7.13 -1.77 24.44
C ALA A 279 7.11 -3.24 24.00
N THR A 280 7.69 -3.56 22.83
CA THR A 280 7.76 -4.92 22.31
C THR A 280 8.66 -5.83 23.16
N SER A 281 9.78 -5.34 23.67
CA SER A 281 10.63 -6.09 24.62
C SER A 281 9.91 -6.43 25.94
N ARG A 282 9.02 -5.55 26.40
CA ARG A 282 8.16 -5.81 27.58
C ARG A 282 6.99 -6.75 27.29
N ALA A 283 6.52 -6.81 26.05
CA ALA A 283 5.48 -7.76 25.63
C ALA A 283 6.05 -9.18 25.45
N SER A 284 7.28 -9.30 24.93
CA SER A 284 8.01 -10.57 24.81
C SER A 284 8.37 -11.20 26.17
N SER A 285 8.57 -10.40 27.22
CA SER A 285 9.00 -10.87 28.54
C SER A 285 7.85 -11.21 29.51
N ARG A 286 6.59 -11.11 29.09
CA ARG A 286 5.44 -11.46 29.93
C ARG A 286 4.79 -12.73 29.38
N PRO A 287 5.04 -13.91 29.99
CA PRO A 287 4.22 -15.06 29.69
C PRO A 287 2.78 -14.72 30.04
N CYS A 288 1.84 -15.20 29.23
CA CYS A 288 0.39 -15.08 29.37
C CYS A 288 -0.16 -15.82 30.62
N ALA A 289 0.52 -15.73 31.76
CA ALA A 289 0.22 -16.44 32.99
C ALA A 289 -0.65 -15.62 33.97
N THR A 290 -0.73 -14.30 33.79
CA THR A 290 -1.48 -13.42 34.71
C THR A 290 -2.99 -13.43 34.49
N CYS A 291 -3.49 -13.98 33.39
CA CYS A 291 -4.93 -14.07 33.14
C CYS A 291 -5.60 -15.27 33.85
N TRP A 292 -4.83 -16.18 34.47
CA TRP A 292 -5.33 -17.43 35.05
C TRP A 292 -5.42 -17.47 36.58
N ARG A 293 -4.97 -16.42 37.29
CA ARG A 293 -4.75 -16.45 38.76
C ARG A 293 -5.78 -15.75 39.63
N SER A 294 -6.91 -15.31 39.10
CA SER A 294 -7.99 -14.72 39.92
C SER A 294 -9.33 -15.41 39.63
N ARG A 295 -9.52 -16.61 40.18
CA ARG A 295 -10.80 -17.29 40.27
C ARG A 295 -11.23 -17.28 41.74
N PRO A 296 -12.27 -16.55 42.17
CA PRO A 296 -12.85 -16.74 43.49
C PRO A 296 -13.61 -18.08 43.52
N PRO A 297 -13.56 -18.83 44.63
CA PRO A 297 -14.26 -20.12 44.73
C PRO A 297 -15.77 -19.87 44.87
N GLY A 298 -16.58 -20.36 43.91
CA GLY A 298 -18.04 -20.48 44.11
C GLY A 298 -18.99 -19.91 43.04
N GLY A 299 -18.54 -19.50 41.86
CA GLY A 299 -19.43 -18.98 40.80
C GLY A 299 -19.67 -19.97 39.65
N THR A 300 -20.90 -20.08 39.17
CA THR A 300 -21.36 -20.89 38.01
C THR A 300 -20.63 -20.51 36.71
N PRO A 301 -20.55 -21.42 35.70
CA PRO A 301 -19.70 -21.24 34.52
C PRO A 301 -20.31 -20.22 33.54
N GLY A 302 -19.95 -18.94 33.71
CA GLY A 302 -20.21 -17.88 32.74
C GLY A 302 -18.92 -17.38 32.12
N TRP A 303 -18.85 -17.31 30.78
CA TRP A 303 -17.74 -16.68 30.06
C TRP A 303 -17.68 -15.18 30.39
N PRO A 304 -16.51 -14.60 30.74
CA PRO A 304 -16.42 -13.18 31.04
C PRO A 304 -16.59 -12.33 29.77
N ALA A 305 -17.66 -11.55 29.71
CA ALA A 305 -18.07 -10.72 28.58
C ALA A 305 -17.23 -9.44 28.35
N ARG A 306 -16.02 -9.32 28.91
CA ARG A 306 -15.16 -8.12 28.74
C ARG A 306 -13.68 -8.48 28.68
N CYS A 307 -13.26 -9.19 27.64
CA CYS A 307 -11.88 -9.11 27.15
C CYS A 307 -11.79 -7.92 26.18
N THR A 308 -11.63 -6.71 26.71
CA THR A 308 -11.24 -5.56 25.89
C THR A 308 -9.75 -5.67 25.59
N TRP A 309 -9.42 -6.28 24.46
CA TRP A 309 -8.10 -6.23 23.84
C TRP A 309 -7.79 -4.78 23.45
N ARG A 310 -7.29 -4.00 24.41
CA ARG A 310 -6.94 -2.60 24.19
C ARG A 310 -5.50 -2.54 23.68
N TRP A 311 -5.34 -2.70 22.38
CA TRP A 311 -4.12 -2.34 21.66
C TRP A 311 -4.08 -0.80 21.57
N ARG A 312 -3.05 -0.18 22.13
CA ARG A 312 -2.77 1.26 22.03
C ARG A 312 -1.66 1.48 21.01
#